data_AF-G4ZK04-F1
#
_entry.id   AF-G4ZK04-F1
#
_cell.length_a   1.000
_cell.length_b   1.000
_cell.length_c   1.000
_cell.angle_alpha   90.00
_cell.angle_beta   90.00
_cell.angle_gamma   90.00
#
_symmetry.space_group_name_H-M   'P 1'
#
loop_
_entity.id
_entity.type
_entity.pdbx_description
1 polymer ?
#
loop_
_entity_poly.entity_id
_entity_poly.type
_entity_poly.pdbx_seq_one_letter_code
_entity_poly.pdbx_strand_id
1 'polypeptide(L)'
;MKFSTVFTAAVVAVVCLLQPSAAEEQASVHLRVHTEQSPNGAICYKACPTGQYCPRGENACRAPTGKQCFNPATSLFLANGCDRGFKCSNGKCVYA
;
A
#
# COMPACT_ATOMS: atom_id res chain seq x y z
N MET A 1 -20.69 -63.79 26.53
CA MET A 1 -19.77 -63.29 25.49
C MET A 1 -19.63 -61.79 25.70
N LYS A 2 -18.46 -61.35 26.18
CA LYS A 2 -18.14 -59.94 26.44
C LYS A 2 -17.25 -59.47 25.31
N PHE A 3 -17.83 -58.81 24.31
CA PHE A 3 -17.04 -58.18 23.26
C PHE A 3 -16.89 -56.70 23.59
N SER A 4 -15.62 -56.37 23.80
CA SER A 4 -15.05 -55.16 24.36
C SER A 4 -15.51 -53.87 23.67
N THR A 5 -15.91 -52.91 24.50
CA THR A 5 -16.13 -51.48 24.23
C THR A 5 -14.88 -50.71 23.77
N VAL A 6 -13.83 -51.41 23.32
CA VAL A 6 -12.53 -50.83 22.97
C VAL A 6 -12.45 -50.47 21.48
N PHE A 7 -13.27 -51.10 20.62
CA PHE A 7 -13.19 -50.88 19.16
C PHE A 7 -13.82 -49.58 18.66
N THR A 8 -14.67 -48.92 19.47
CA THR A 8 -15.33 -47.67 19.07
C THR A 8 -14.44 -46.44 19.26
N ALA A 9 -13.44 -46.48 20.15
CA ALA A 9 -12.55 -45.34 20.40
C ALA A 9 -11.50 -45.14 19.29
N ALA A 10 -11.06 -46.21 18.64
CA ALA A 10 -10.03 -46.15 17.60
C ALA A 10 -10.52 -45.49 16.30
N VAL A 11 -11.82 -45.58 15.99
CA VAL A 11 -12.38 -45.02 14.74
C VAL A 11 -12.54 -43.50 14.82
N VAL A 12 -12.81 -42.94 16.00
CA VAL A 12 -12.98 -41.49 16.20
C VAL A 12 -11.66 -40.73 16.05
N ALA A 13 -10.55 -41.31 16.52
CA ALA A 13 -9.23 -40.67 16.43
C ALA A 13 -8.73 -40.52 14.97
N VAL A 14 -9.06 -41.46 14.09
CA VAL A 14 -8.67 -41.39 12.67
C VAL A 14 -9.44 -40.31 11.92
N VAL A 15 -10.72 -40.09 12.24
CA VAL A 15 -11.55 -39.06 11.61
C VAL A 15 -11.09 -37.64 11.96
N CYS A 16 -10.54 -37.42 13.17
CA CYS A 16 -9.98 -36.11 13.55
C CYS A 16 -8.63 -35.79 12.89
N LEU A 17 -7.88 -36.82 12.44
CA LEU A 17 -6.63 -36.62 11.69
C LEU A 17 -6.86 -36.35 10.20
N LEU A 18 -8.05 -36.66 9.68
CA LEU A 18 -8.49 -36.31 8.32
C LEU A 18 -9.18 -34.94 8.26
N GLN A 19 -9.01 -34.08 9.28
CA GLN A 19 -9.39 -32.69 9.13
C GLN A 19 -8.62 -32.12 7.93
N PRO A 20 -9.29 -31.70 6.85
CA PRO A 20 -8.63 -30.88 5.86
C PRO A 20 -8.14 -29.66 6.62
N SER A 21 -6.81 -29.55 6.75
CA SER A 21 -6.15 -28.29 6.99
C SER A 21 -6.54 -27.39 5.82
N ALA A 22 -7.70 -26.75 5.91
CA ALA A 22 -7.81 -25.36 5.51
C ALA A 22 -7.01 -24.60 6.58
N ALA A 23 -5.67 -24.75 6.64
CA ALA A 23 -4.77 -24.00 5.76
C ALA A 23 -5.37 -22.62 5.52
N GLU A 24 -5.34 -21.87 6.62
CA GLU A 24 -4.78 -20.54 6.71
C GLU A 24 -4.86 -19.67 5.44
N GLU A 25 -5.26 -18.43 5.73
CA GLU A 25 -4.89 -17.25 4.95
C GLU A 25 -5.80 -16.90 3.77
N GLN A 26 -6.99 -16.44 4.11
CA GLN A 26 -7.49 -15.23 3.48
C GLN A 26 -7.64 -14.14 4.55
N ALA A 27 -6.51 -13.78 5.18
CA ALA A 27 -6.38 -12.43 5.71
C ALA A 27 -6.35 -11.48 4.50
N SER A 28 -7.52 -11.26 3.88
CA SER A 28 -7.64 -10.24 2.87
C SER A 28 -7.45 -8.92 3.61
N VAL A 29 -6.26 -8.34 3.44
CA VAL A 29 -5.99 -6.97 3.83
C VAL A 29 -6.92 -6.14 2.95
N HIS A 30 -8.09 -5.78 3.48
CA HIS A 30 -8.95 -4.81 2.84
C HIS A 30 -8.25 -3.46 2.96
N LEU A 31 -7.32 -3.20 2.03
CA LEU A 31 -6.75 -1.89 1.85
C LEU A 31 -7.93 -1.00 1.45
N ARG A 32 -8.42 -0.16 2.37
CA ARG A 32 -9.31 0.94 2.04
C ARG A 32 -8.50 1.94 1.22
N VAL A 33 -8.25 1.60 -0.04
CA VAL A 33 -7.88 2.59 -1.03
C VAL A 33 -9.11 3.48 -1.13
N HIS A 34 -8.98 4.75 -0.77
CA HIS A 34 -9.99 5.73 -1.13
C HIS A 34 -10.08 5.69 -2.66
N THR A 35 -11.09 4.99 -3.18
CA THR A 35 -11.46 4.94 -4.61
C THR A 35 -12.09 6.25 -5.07
N GLU A 36 -11.97 7.32 -4.27
CA GLU A 36 -12.12 8.70 -4.70
C GLU A 36 -10.99 8.96 -5.69
N GLN A 37 -11.29 8.73 -6.98
CA GLN A 37 -10.38 8.98 -8.08
C GLN A 37 -10.00 10.45 -8.05
N SER A 38 -8.80 10.76 -7.53
CA SER A 38 -8.27 12.11 -7.55
C SER A 38 -8.29 12.65 -8.99
N PRO A 39 -8.76 13.89 -9.23
CA PRO A 39 -8.81 14.46 -10.58
C PRO A 39 -7.42 14.55 -11.23
N ASN A 40 -6.36 14.52 -10.42
CA ASN A 40 -4.97 14.53 -10.86
C ASN A 40 -4.39 13.12 -11.15
N GLY A 41 -5.20 12.05 -11.11
CA GLY A 41 -4.78 10.67 -11.35
C GLY A 41 -4.31 9.93 -10.09
N ALA A 42 -3.70 8.75 -10.28
CA ALA A 42 -3.22 7.89 -9.19
C ALA A 42 -1.83 8.29 -8.69
N ILE A 43 -1.53 8.05 -7.40
CA ILE A 43 -0.19 8.30 -6.84
C ILE A 43 0.85 7.55 -7.65
N CYS A 44 1.94 8.21 -8.00
CA CYS A 44 3.12 7.55 -8.54
C CYS A 44 4.07 7.14 -7.42
N TYR A 45 4.31 5.85 -7.28
CA TYR A 45 5.17 5.28 -6.22
C TYR A 45 6.63 5.02 -6.68
N LYS A 46 7.06 5.60 -7.80
CA LYS A 46 8.42 5.39 -8.29
C LYS A 46 9.43 6.08 -7.39
N ALA A 47 10.46 5.34 -6.99
CA ALA A 47 11.66 5.92 -6.41
C ALA A 47 12.38 6.74 -7.48
N CYS A 48 12.65 8.02 -7.18
CA CYS A 48 13.30 8.93 -8.10
C CYS A 48 14.70 9.33 -7.61
N PRO A 49 15.64 9.64 -8.53
CA PRO A 49 16.91 10.25 -8.18
C PRO A 49 16.72 11.57 -7.41
N THR A 50 17.75 11.99 -6.66
CA THR A 50 17.75 13.27 -5.95
C THR A 50 17.41 14.43 -6.90
N GLY A 51 16.48 15.29 -6.47
CA GLY A 51 16.00 16.43 -7.25
C GLY A 51 14.94 16.10 -8.31
N GLN A 52 14.57 14.83 -8.45
CA GLN A 52 13.46 14.39 -9.28
C GLN A 52 12.34 13.80 -8.43
N TYR A 53 11.12 13.91 -8.94
CA TYR A 53 9.92 13.44 -8.26
C TYR A 53 8.97 12.81 -9.27
N CYS A 54 8.18 11.84 -8.80
CA CYS A 54 7.11 11.26 -9.60
C CYS A 54 5.78 11.84 -9.13
N PRO A 55 5.22 12.83 -9.84
CA PRO A 55 3.94 13.38 -9.47
C PRO A 55 2.82 12.37 -9.78
N ARG A 56 1.77 12.45 -8.98
CA ARG A 56 0.52 11.75 -9.20
C ARG A 56 0.00 12.04 -10.62
N GLY A 57 -0.52 11.01 -11.28
CA GLY A 57 -0.95 11.07 -12.68
C GLY A 57 0.16 10.83 -13.70
N GLU A 58 1.43 10.86 -13.29
CA GLU A 58 2.57 10.53 -14.16
C GLU A 58 3.14 9.13 -13.82
N ASN A 59 3.95 8.61 -14.73
CA ASN A 59 4.61 7.31 -14.59
C ASN A 59 6.14 7.41 -14.73
N ALA A 60 6.70 8.62 -14.71
CA ALA A 60 8.12 8.89 -14.87
C ALA A 60 8.59 9.92 -13.86
N CYS A 61 9.86 9.80 -13.45
CA CYS A 61 10.51 10.80 -12.63
C CYS A 61 10.90 11.99 -13.50
N ARG A 62 10.68 13.19 -12.99
CA ARG A 62 11.22 14.41 -13.59
C ARG A 62 11.56 15.44 -12.53
N ALA A 63 12.45 16.36 -12.89
CA ALA A 63 12.72 17.54 -12.07
C ALA A 63 11.57 18.57 -12.24
N PRO A 64 11.32 19.41 -11.22
CA PRO A 64 10.50 20.60 -11.38
C PRO A 64 11.12 21.55 -12.40
N THR A 65 10.29 22.26 -13.17
CA THR A 65 10.74 23.26 -14.15
C THR A 65 10.31 24.68 -13.75
N GLY A 66 11.14 25.68 -14.07
CA GLY A 66 10.84 27.08 -13.78
C GLY A 66 10.64 27.33 -12.29
N LYS A 67 9.44 27.80 -11.90
CA LYS A 67 9.05 28.06 -10.51
C LYS A 67 8.38 26.86 -9.84
N GLN A 68 8.35 25.71 -10.49
CA GLN A 68 7.71 24.53 -9.92
C GLN A 68 8.42 24.05 -8.65
N CYS A 69 7.63 23.52 -7.71
CA CYS A 69 8.18 22.79 -6.57
C CYS A 69 7.28 21.60 -6.21
N PHE A 70 7.88 20.46 -5.88
CA PHE A 70 7.14 19.25 -5.56
C PHE A 70 6.54 19.31 -4.16
N ASN A 71 5.22 19.23 -4.05
CA ASN A 71 4.51 19.11 -2.79
C ASN A 71 4.32 17.61 -2.44
N PRO A 72 5.01 17.08 -1.42
CA PRO A 72 4.90 15.67 -1.04
C PRO A 72 3.53 15.29 -0.46
N ALA A 73 2.77 16.25 0.08
CA ALA A 73 1.45 15.98 0.65
C ALA A 73 0.41 15.70 -0.44
N THR A 74 0.49 16.42 -1.57
CA THR A 74 -0.43 16.25 -2.70
C THR A 74 0.15 15.37 -3.80
N SER A 75 1.47 15.12 -3.77
CA SER A 75 2.23 14.47 -4.84
C SER A 75 2.13 15.22 -6.18
N LEU A 76 2.15 16.56 -6.15
CA LEU A 76 2.03 17.41 -7.35
C LEU A 76 3.15 18.45 -7.40
N PHE A 77 3.45 18.94 -8.61
CA PHE A 77 4.25 20.15 -8.79
C PHE A 77 3.36 21.38 -8.71
N LEU A 78 3.65 22.26 -7.75
CA LEU A 78 2.98 23.55 -7.61
C LEU A 78 3.65 24.58 -8.52
N ALA A 79 2.87 25.27 -9.37
CA ALA A 79 3.41 26.13 -10.43
C ALA A 79 4.18 27.37 -9.93
N ASN A 80 3.86 27.85 -8.72
CA ASN A 80 4.36 29.13 -8.19
C ASN A 80 5.13 28.94 -6.87
N GLY A 81 5.86 27.83 -6.74
CA GLY A 81 6.52 27.46 -5.50
C GLY A 81 5.56 26.86 -4.47
N CYS A 82 5.97 26.86 -3.21
CA CYS A 82 5.26 26.16 -2.14
C CYS A 82 4.16 26.98 -1.48
N ASP A 83 3.18 26.28 -0.89
CA ASP A 83 2.16 26.89 -0.05
C ASP A 83 2.77 27.61 1.16
N ARG A 84 1.99 28.51 1.78
CA ARG A 84 2.44 29.30 2.94
C ARG A 84 2.92 28.38 4.07
N GLY A 85 4.04 28.76 4.70
CA GLY A 85 4.69 27.96 5.75
C GLY A 85 5.72 26.95 5.22
N PHE A 86 5.89 26.86 3.90
CA PHE A 86 6.88 26.00 3.26
C PHE A 86 7.78 26.81 2.33
N LYS A 87 9.02 26.36 2.16
CA LYS A 87 9.97 26.87 1.18
C LYS A 87 10.37 25.78 0.20
N CYS A 88 10.72 26.17 -1.02
CA CYS A 88 11.26 25.22 -2.00
C CYS A 88 12.74 24.98 -1.73
N SER A 89 13.12 23.74 -1.44
CA SER A 89 14.50 23.32 -1.26
C SER A 89 14.76 22.06 -2.08
N ASN A 90 15.79 22.09 -2.92
CA ASN A 90 16.12 21.01 -3.84
C ASN A 90 14.94 20.55 -4.73
N GLY A 91 14.03 21.47 -5.09
CA GLY A 91 12.86 21.16 -5.92
C GLY A 91 11.69 20.53 -5.15
N LYS A 92 11.74 20.45 -3.82
CA LYS A 92 10.68 19.94 -2.95
C LYS A 92 10.27 20.96 -1.89
N CYS A 93 8.98 20.98 -1.58
CA CYS A 93 8.44 21.77 -0.49
C CYS A 93 8.82 21.15 0.85
N VAL A 94 9.53 21.94 1.66
CA VAL A 94 9.94 21.63 3.02
C VAL A 94 9.47 22.73 3.95
N TYR A 95 9.28 22.41 5.23
CA TYR A 95 8.88 23.41 6.23
C TYR A 95 9.90 24.57 6.26
N ALA A 96 9.38 25.80 6.35
CA ALA A 96 10.17 27.03 6.23
C ALA A 96 11.03 27.31 7.47
#